data_AF-A0A6N0A5W8-F1
#
_entry.id   AF-A0A6N0A5W8-F1
#
_cell.length_a   1.000
_cell.length_b   1.000
_cell.length_c   1.000
_cell.angle_alpha   90.00
_cell.angle_beta   90.00
_cell.angle_gamma   90.00
#
_symmetry.space_group_name_H-M   'P 1'
#
loop_
_entity.id
_entity.type
_entity.pdbx_description
1 polymer ?
#
loop_
_entity_poly.entity_id
_entity_poly.type
_entity_poly.pdbx_seq_one_letter_code
_entity_poly.pdbx_strand_id
1 'polypeptide(L)'
;YYMRLLPDLPQRIASPLLTLLWNRDTFRNKWALIAKVYSFVRDEIGKSNISLSRFLDASCPAMNIVHPTHYLFVFGWILQPGEDGPTLVQGQPISMDHFRGEIVPTTEVDLLRALLDTGYLSERGLALMDAMNSVNNGLMATWGLSAEHPTLITQEKISYMDLIHADPLQAANELFGEDPDGNLDREPGMF
;
A
#
# COMPACT_ATOMS: atom_id res chain seq x y z
N TYR A 1 -0.78 -8.46 -14.08
CA TYR A 1 0.45 -8.36 -14.89
C TYR A 1 0.99 -9.74 -15.26
N TYR A 2 1.48 -10.54 -14.29
CA TYR A 2 2.06 -11.87 -14.58
C TYR A 2 1.08 -12.97 -15.00
N MET A 3 -0.24 -12.82 -14.83
CA MET A 3 -1.18 -13.77 -15.44
C MET A 3 -1.06 -13.85 -16.97
N ARG A 4 -0.51 -12.80 -17.63
CA ARG A 4 -0.19 -12.82 -19.06
C ARG A 4 0.89 -13.86 -19.44
N LEU A 5 1.58 -14.47 -18.46
CA LEU A 5 2.52 -15.58 -18.64
C LEU A 5 1.86 -16.89 -19.04
N LEU A 6 0.64 -17.11 -18.55
CA LEU A 6 -0.06 -18.39 -18.62
C LEU A 6 -1.48 -18.16 -19.17
N PRO A 7 -1.63 -17.52 -20.35
CA PRO A 7 -2.93 -17.15 -20.87
C PRO A 7 -3.80 -18.38 -21.18
N ASP A 8 -3.17 -19.49 -21.53
CA ASP A 8 -3.84 -20.73 -21.94
C ASP A 8 -4.10 -21.69 -20.77
N LEU A 9 -3.67 -21.36 -19.55
CA LEU A 9 -3.90 -22.19 -18.37
C LEU A 9 -5.13 -21.74 -17.58
N PRO A 10 -5.97 -22.69 -17.12
CA PRO A 10 -7.03 -22.39 -16.17
C PRO A 10 -6.47 -21.71 -14.91
N GLN A 11 -7.18 -20.72 -14.38
CA GLN A 11 -6.75 -19.97 -13.18
C GLN A 11 -6.40 -20.89 -11.99
N ARG A 12 -7.12 -22.01 -11.82
CA ARG A 12 -6.84 -23.01 -10.78
C ARG A 12 -5.44 -23.64 -10.86
N ILE A 13 -4.87 -23.73 -12.06
CA ILE A 13 -3.51 -24.24 -12.31
C ILE A 13 -2.51 -23.08 -12.36
N ALA A 14 -2.89 -21.92 -12.91
CA ALA A 14 -2.02 -20.76 -12.98
C ALA A 14 -1.72 -20.13 -11.61
N SER A 15 -2.71 -20.10 -10.70
CA SER A 15 -2.60 -19.51 -9.36
C SER A 15 -1.42 -20.08 -8.53
N PRO A 16 -1.29 -21.41 -8.35
CA PRO A 16 -0.16 -21.98 -7.61
C PRO A 16 1.19 -21.72 -8.30
N LEU A 17 1.25 -21.77 -9.62
CA LEU A 17 2.47 -21.45 -10.39
C LEU A 17 2.89 -20.00 -10.20
N LEU A 18 1.96 -19.05 -10.26
CA LEU A 18 2.22 -17.63 -10.02
C LEU A 18 2.68 -17.37 -8.59
N THR A 19 2.11 -18.07 -7.61
CA THR A 19 2.50 -17.96 -6.20
C THR A 19 3.95 -18.43 -6.02
N LEU A 20 4.34 -19.51 -6.69
CA LEU A 20 5.72 -20.00 -6.69
C LEU A 20 6.68 -18.97 -7.30
N LEU A 21 6.34 -18.41 -8.47
CA LEU A 21 7.13 -17.38 -9.12
C LEU A 21 7.30 -16.15 -8.21
N TRP A 22 6.20 -15.68 -7.60
CA TRP A 22 6.21 -14.53 -6.71
C TRP A 22 7.05 -14.77 -5.44
N ASN A 23 6.99 -15.97 -4.88
CA ASN A 23 7.80 -16.33 -3.72
C ASN A 23 9.30 -16.28 -4.02
N ARG A 24 9.69 -16.59 -5.26
CA ARG A 24 11.08 -16.58 -5.73
C ARG A 24 11.51 -15.24 -6.34
N ASP A 25 10.60 -14.28 -6.46
CA ASP A 25 10.86 -12.98 -7.05
C ASP A 25 11.74 -12.12 -6.12
N THR A 26 12.85 -11.62 -6.66
CA THR A 26 13.83 -10.78 -5.93
C THR A 26 13.45 -9.29 -5.93
N PHE A 27 12.41 -8.89 -6.66
CA PHE A 27 12.00 -7.49 -6.85
C PHE A 27 10.87 -7.05 -5.91
N ARG A 28 10.68 -7.71 -4.76
CA ARG A 28 9.63 -7.36 -3.78
C ARG A 28 9.64 -5.89 -3.38
N ASN A 29 10.82 -5.30 -3.21
CA ASN A 29 10.97 -3.87 -2.90
C ASN A 29 10.44 -2.98 -4.04
N LYS A 30 10.69 -3.36 -5.29
CA LYS A 30 10.16 -2.63 -6.46
C LYS A 30 8.64 -2.68 -6.48
N TRP A 31 8.07 -3.86 -6.22
CA TRP A 31 6.62 -4.05 -6.13
C TRP A 31 5.98 -3.27 -4.98
N ALA A 32 6.65 -3.20 -3.82
CA ALA A 32 6.20 -2.39 -2.70
C ALA A 32 6.14 -0.90 -3.07
N LEU A 33 7.18 -0.40 -3.74
CA LEU A 33 7.24 0.99 -4.20
C LEU A 33 6.13 1.30 -5.22
N ILE A 34 5.95 0.43 -6.21
CA ILE A 34 4.86 0.53 -7.20
C ILE A 34 3.49 0.55 -6.51
N ALA A 35 3.25 -0.34 -5.56
CA ALA A 35 1.97 -0.40 -4.84
C ALA A 35 1.72 0.86 -4.00
N LYS A 36 2.78 1.41 -3.38
CA LYS A 36 2.69 2.64 -2.61
C LYS A 36 2.36 3.85 -3.49
N VAL A 37 3.09 4.03 -4.59
CA VAL A 37 2.83 5.12 -5.55
C VAL A 37 1.45 4.96 -6.21
N TYR A 38 1.05 3.73 -6.57
CA TYR A 38 -0.29 3.47 -7.10
C TYR A 38 -1.38 3.88 -6.11
N SER A 39 -1.24 3.51 -4.84
CA SER A 39 -2.21 3.87 -3.80
C SER A 39 -2.33 5.38 -3.68
N PHE A 40 -1.20 6.08 -3.58
CA PHE A 40 -1.17 7.54 -3.54
C PHE A 40 -1.87 8.17 -4.76
N VAL A 41 -1.45 7.81 -5.97
CA VAL A 41 -2.02 8.37 -7.20
C VAL A 41 -3.52 8.06 -7.33
N ARG A 42 -3.94 6.85 -6.96
CA ARG A 42 -5.35 6.45 -6.98
C ARG A 42 -6.18 7.26 -5.99
N ASP A 43 -5.63 7.58 -4.84
CA ASP A 43 -6.33 8.33 -3.81
C ASP A 43 -6.41 9.84 -4.20
N GLU A 44 -5.39 10.38 -4.86
CA GLU A 44 -5.38 11.77 -5.39
C GLU A 44 -6.30 11.98 -6.61
N ILE A 45 -6.30 11.05 -7.56
CA ILE A 45 -7.03 11.20 -8.85
C ILE A 45 -8.43 10.57 -8.76
N GLY A 46 -8.64 9.65 -7.82
CA GLY A 46 -9.86 8.89 -7.63
C GLY A 46 -9.83 7.52 -8.33
N LYS A 47 -10.45 6.52 -7.67
CA LYS A 47 -10.44 5.10 -8.06
C LYS A 47 -10.96 4.82 -9.49
N SER A 48 -11.87 5.63 -10.01
CA SER A 48 -12.46 5.45 -11.35
C SER A 48 -11.61 6.01 -12.48
N ASN A 49 -10.66 6.89 -12.18
CA ASN A 49 -9.85 7.59 -13.18
C ASN A 49 -8.51 6.91 -13.48
N ILE A 50 -8.11 5.92 -12.67
CA ILE A 50 -6.86 5.19 -12.87
C ILE A 50 -7.11 3.68 -12.97
N SER A 51 -6.67 3.11 -14.09
CA SER A 51 -6.68 1.66 -14.28
C SER A 51 -5.37 1.08 -13.75
N LEU A 52 -5.47 0.09 -12.86
CA LEU A 52 -4.32 -0.69 -12.38
C LEU A 52 -3.50 -1.28 -13.52
N SER A 53 -4.15 -1.77 -14.59
CA SER A 53 -3.41 -2.31 -15.74
C SER A 53 -2.58 -1.23 -16.41
N ARG A 54 -3.17 -0.06 -16.67
CA ARG A 54 -2.47 1.06 -17.32
C ARG A 54 -1.32 1.59 -16.46
N PHE A 55 -1.50 1.64 -15.14
CA PHE A 55 -0.45 2.03 -14.21
C PHE A 55 0.71 1.03 -14.21
N LEU A 56 0.42 -0.27 -14.18
CA LEU A 56 1.45 -1.31 -14.23
C LEU A 56 2.19 -1.32 -15.57
N ASP A 57 1.49 -1.09 -16.68
CA ASP A 57 2.12 -1.02 -18.01
C ASP A 57 3.10 0.17 -18.12
N ALA A 58 2.91 1.26 -17.37
CA ALA A 58 3.84 2.39 -17.30
C ALA A 58 4.94 2.23 -16.22
N SER A 59 4.59 1.72 -15.04
CA SER A 59 5.49 1.61 -13.89
C SER A 59 6.45 0.42 -13.97
N CYS A 60 6.05 -0.70 -14.55
CA CYS A 60 6.92 -1.86 -14.70
C CYS A 60 8.17 -1.54 -15.56
N PRO A 61 8.06 -0.88 -16.73
CA PRO A 61 9.23 -0.42 -17.48
C PRO A 61 10.10 0.57 -16.69
N ALA A 62 9.49 1.57 -16.02
CA ALA A 62 10.22 2.56 -15.22
C ALA A 62 11.02 1.93 -14.07
N MET A 63 10.53 0.83 -13.49
CA MET A 63 11.20 0.08 -12.43
C MET A 63 12.10 -1.05 -12.95
N ASN A 64 12.27 -1.17 -14.27
CA ASN A 64 12.91 -2.29 -14.94
C ASN A 64 12.46 -3.65 -14.35
N ILE A 65 11.13 -3.84 -14.31
CA ILE A 65 10.50 -5.13 -14.01
C ILE A 65 10.46 -5.92 -15.30
N VAL A 66 10.93 -7.16 -15.24
CA VAL A 66 10.97 -8.07 -16.39
C VAL A 66 9.56 -8.24 -16.96
N HIS A 67 9.41 -7.93 -18.24
CA HIS A 67 8.14 -8.12 -18.94
C HIS A 67 7.71 -9.59 -18.88
N PRO A 68 6.41 -9.92 -18.70
CA PRO A 68 5.94 -11.28 -18.56
C PRO A 68 6.49 -12.20 -19.65
N THR A 69 6.44 -11.82 -20.91
CA THR A 69 6.95 -12.61 -22.05
C THR A 69 8.41 -13.06 -21.90
N HIS A 70 9.24 -12.32 -21.16
CA HIS A 70 10.64 -12.64 -20.94
C HIS A 70 10.93 -13.18 -19.53
N TYR A 71 9.97 -13.14 -18.60
CA TYR A 71 10.17 -13.48 -17.20
C TYR A 71 10.67 -14.91 -17.02
N LEU A 72 9.98 -15.89 -17.62
CA LEU A 72 10.39 -17.29 -17.49
C LEU A 72 11.81 -17.51 -18.03
N PHE A 73 12.11 -16.94 -19.20
CA PHE A 73 13.42 -17.05 -19.85
C PHE A 73 14.54 -16.41 -19.01
N VAL A 74 14.36 -15.17 -18.55
CA VAL A 74 15.37 -14.42 -17.77
C VAL A 74 15.73 -15.14 -16.47
N PHE A 75 14.70 -15.66 -15.78
CA PHE A 75 14.86 -16.35 -14.49
C PHE A 75 15.17 -17.85 -14.62
N GLY A 76 15.28 -18.36 -15.85
CA GLY A 76 15.57 -19.78 -16.11
C GLY A 76 14.40 -20.71 -15.76
N TRP A 77 13.18 -20.22 -15.66
CA TRP A 77 12.00 -21.06 -15.44
C TRP A 77 11.58 -21.76 -16.73
N ILE A 78 11.33 -23.07 -16.62
CA ILE A 78 10.83 -23.90 -17.71
C ILE A 78 9.50 -24.49 -17.27
N LEU A 79 8.46 -24.29 -18.07
CA LEU A 79 7.17 -24.94 -17.89
C LEU A 79 7.26 -26.35 -18.48
N GLN A 80 7.17 -27.37 -17.62
CA GLN A 80 7.20 -28.77 -18.03
C GLN A 80 5.82 -29.40 -17.83
N PRO A 81 5.33 -30.22 -18.78
CA PRO A 81 4.15 -31.05 -18.55
C PRO A 81 4.51 -32.16 -17.54
N GLY A 82 3.76 -32.26 -16.45
CA GLY A 82 3.86 -33.35 -15.46
C GLY A 82 2.60 -34.20 -15.42
N GLU A 83 2.66 -35.35 -14.75
CA GLU A 83 1.52 -36.28 -14.59
C GLU A 83 0.34 -35.63 -13.86
N ASP A 84 0.62 -34.77 -12.87
CA ASP A 84 -0.39 -34.01 -12.10
C ASP A 84 -0.72 -32.63 -12.71
N GLY A 85 -0.22 -32.35 -13.92
CA GLY A 85 -0.35 -31.07 -14.60
C GLY A 85 0.99 -30.34 -14.79
N PRO A 86 0.97 -29.14 -15.38
CA PRO A 86 2.19 -28.42 -15.70
C PRO A 86 2.90 -27.93 -14.43
N THR A 87 4.21 -28.13 -14.36
CA THR A 87 5.07 -27.71 -13.26
C THR A 87 6.14 -26.73 -13.75
N LEU A 88 6.64 -25.88 -12.85
CA LEU A 88 7.73 -24.95 -13.14
C LEU A 88 9.02 -25.47 -12.51
N VAL A 89 10.03 -25.70 -13.33
CA VAL A 89 11.37 -26.10 -12.90
C VAL A 89 12.34 -24.96 -13.15
N GLN A 90 13.16 -24.64 -12.15
CA GLN A 90 14.17 -23.59 -12.27
C GLN A 90 15.49 -24.20 -12.77
N GLY A 91 15.89 -23.80 -13.98
CA GLY A 91 17.22 -24.05 -14.53
C GLY A 91 18.22 -22.96 -14.13
N GLN A 92 19.30 -22.82 -14.92
CA GLN A 92 20.25 -21.72 -14.72
C GLN A 92 19.66 -20.41 -15.26
N PRO A 93 19.64 -19.31 -14.46
CA PRO A 93 19.21 -18.01 -14.95
C PRO A 93 20.25 -17.47 -15.95
N ILE A 94 19.79 -17.02 -17.11
CA ILE A 94 20.68 -16.66 -18.23
C ILE A 94 21.30 -15.28 -18.02
N SER A 95 20.60 -14.33 -17.39
CA SER A 95 21.14 -12.99 -17.19
C SER A 95 20.34 -12.19 -16.15
N MET A 96 20.69 -12.36 -14.86
CA MET A 96 20.19 -11.47 -13.80
C MET A 96 21.03 -10.19 -13.67
N ASP A 97 22.25 -10.18 -14.20
CA ASP A 97 23.21 -9.08 -14.01
C ASP A 97 22.75 -7.79 -14.70
N HIS A 98 22.06 -7.88 -15.84
CA HIS A 98 21.47 -6.73 -16.53
C HIS A 98 20.43 -5.99 -15.66
N PHE A 99 19.73 -6.70 -14.76
CA PHE A 99 18.69 -6.12 -13.91
C PHE A 99 19.21 -5.61 -12.56
N ARG A 100 20.47 -5.93 -12.23
CA ARG A 100 21.12 -5.53 -10.97
C ARG A 100 21.88 -4.21 -11.06
N GLY A 101 22.29 -3.81 -12.27
CA GLY A 101 23.12 -2.62 -12.50
C GLY A 101 22.37 -1.36 -12.95
N GLU A 102 21.07 -1.43 -13.22
CA GLU A 102 20.31 -0.27 -13.70
C GLU A 102 19.84 0.64 -12.57
N ILE A 103 19.97 1.94 -12.80
CA ILE A 103 19.47 3.00 -11.92
C ILE A 103 17.95 3.03 -12.05
N VAL A 104 17.27 2.35 -11.12
CA VAL A 104 15.81 2.37 -10.99
C VAL A 104 15.40 3.35 -9.89
N PRO A 105 14.18 3.92 -9.97
CA PRO A 105 13.65 4.73 -8.88
C PRO A 105 13.67 3.99 -7.54
N THR A 106 14.25 4.63 -6.52
CA THR A 106 14.30 4.08 -5.15
C THR A 106 13.35 4.79 -4.19
N THR A 107 12.79 5.93 -4.60
CA THR A 107 11.82 6.71 -3.83
C THR A 107 10.50 6.87 -4.59
N GLU A 108 9.45 7.21 -3.87
CA GLU A 108 8.11 7.43 -4.42
C GLU A 108 8.11 8.61 -5.39
N VAL A 109 8.86 9.66 -5.04
CA VAL A 109 9.04 10.87 -5.83
C VAL A 109 9.75 10.56 -7.14
N ASP A 110 10.83 9.76 -7.09
CA ASP A 110 11.56 9.36 -8.30
C ASP A 110 10.69 8.51 -9.23
N LEU A 111 9.89 7.60 -8.68
CA LEU A 111 9.01 6.75 -9.49
C LEU A 111 7.90 7.58 -10.11
N LEU A 112 7.27 8.47 -9.35
CA LEU A 112 6.25 9.38 -9.87
C LEU A 112 6.83 10.27 -10.97
N ARG A 113 8.01 10.85 -10.76
CA ARG A 113 8.70 11.64 -11.76
C ARG A 113 8.98 10.83 -13.04
N ALA A 114 9.52 9.63 -12.91
CA ALA A 114 9.78 8.76 -14.06
C ALA A 114 8.50 8.47 -14.85
N LEU A 115 7.37 8.27 -14.17
CA LEU A 115 6.07 8.10 -14.82
C LEU A 115 5.62 9.37 -15.57
N LEU A 116 5.77 10.55 -14.96
CA LEU A 116 5.42 11.83 -15.60
C LEU A 116 6.28 12.10 -16.84
N ASP A 117 7.57 11.76 -16.79
CA ASP A 117 8.51 11.90 -17.90
C ASP A 117 8.12 11.01 -19.10
N THR A 118 7.40 9.90 -18.87
CA THR A 118 6.85 9.06 -19.96
C THR A 118 5.60 9.65 -20.63
N GLY A 119 5.08 10.79 -20.16
CA GLY A 119 3.80 11.34 -20.60
C GLY A 119 2.59 10.77 -19.85
N TYR A 120 2.80 9.84 -18.90
CA TYR A 120 1.73 9.28 -18.10
C TYR A 120 1.36 10.26 -16.97
N LEU A 121 0.07 10.58 -16.82
CA LEU A 121 -0.46 11.51 -15.79
C LEU A 121 0.03 12.98 -15.90
N SER A 122 0.64 13.36 -17.03
CA SER A 122 1.24 14.70 -17.19
C SER A 122 0.26 15.86 -17.03
N GLU A 123 -1.03 15.67 -17.32
CA GLU A 123 -2.08 16.69 -17.12
C GLU A 123 -2.20 17.16 -15.66
N ARG A 124 -1.86 16.30 -14.69
CA ARG A 124 -1.90 16.60 -13.26
C ARG A 124 -0.53 16.50 -12.59
N GLY A 125 0.54 16.43 -13.39
CA GLY A 125 1.87 16.07 -12.91
C GLY A 125 2.42 17.00 -11.83
N LEU A 126 2.24 18.31 -12.01
CA LEU A 126 2.73 19.30 -11.04
C LEU A 126 2.03 19.16 -9.68
N ALA A 127 0.70 19.06 -9.68
CA ALA A 127 -0.10 18.89 -8.46
C ALA A 127 0.23 17.58 -7.73
N LEU A 128 0.42 16.49 -8.48
CA LEU A 128 0.79 15.19 -7.90
C LEU A 128 2.19 15.21 -7.28
N MET A 129 3.16 15.89 -7.92
CA MET A 129 4.50 16.03 -7.37
C MET A 129 4.53 16.87 -6.09
N ASP A 130 3.78 17.97 -6.05
CA ASP A 130 3.66 18.79 -4.84
C ASP A 130 3.00 18.02 -3.70
N ALA A 131 1.91 17.31 -3.99
CA ALA A 131 1.23 16.45 -3.01
C ALA A 131 2.15 15.32 -2.51
N MET A 132 2.90 14.67 -3.40
CA MET A 132 3.82 13.58 -3.02
C MET A 132 4.96 14.09 -2.13
N ASN A 133 5.53 15.25 -2.44
CA ASN A 133 6.55 15.88 -1.61
C ASN A 133 5.99 16.31 -0.24
N SER A 134 4.76 16.85 -0.21
CA SER A 134 4.06 17.20 1.04
C SER A 134 3.83 15.98 1.91
N VAL A 135 3.34 14.88 1.33
CA VAL A 135 3.18 13.60 2.01
C VAL A 135 4.52 13.18 2.58
N ASN A 136 5.57 13.06 1.76
CA ASN A 136 6.88 12.56 2.19
C ASN A 136 7.51 13.39 3.32
N ASN A 137 7.33 14.71 3.29
CA ASN A 137 7.80 15.62 4.35
C ASN A 137 6.91 15.56 5.60
N GLY A 138 5.62 15.25 5.45
CA GLY A 138 4.66 15.06 6.54
C GLY A 138 4.65 13.65 7.16
N LEU A 139 5.25 12.65 6.50
CA LEU A 139 5.27 11.23 6.91
C LEU A 139 5.93 10.96 8.27
N MET A 140 6.60 11.93 8.90
CA MET A 140 7.08 11.76 10.28
C MET A 140 5.95 11.83 11.33
N ALA A 141 4.71 12.15 10.96
CA ALA A 141 3.63 12.35 11.92
C ALA A 141 2.52 11.28 11.97
N THR A 142 2.28 10.46 10.94
CA THR A 142 0.96 9.76 10.88
C THR A 142 0.92 8.48 10.04
N TRP A 143 1.86 7.54 10.20
CA TRP A 143 1.73 6.23 9.52
C TRP A 143 1.72 5.07 10.52
N GLY A 144 0.76 5.16 11.43
CA GLY A 144 0.23 4.04 12.18
C GLY A 144 -1.21 4.35 12.48
N LEU A 145 -2.11 4.14 11.50
CA LEU A 145 -3.55 3.89 11.65
C LEU A 145 -4.11 3.71 10.24
N SER A 146 -4.24 2.45 9.84
CA SER A 146 -5.21 2.06 8.82
C SER A 146 -6.59 2.46 9.34
N ALA A 147 -7.23 3.46 8.74
CA ALA A 147 -8.56 3.90 9.14
C ALA A 147 -9.43 4.08 7.89
N GLU A 148 -10.13 3.01 7.55
CA GLU A 148 -11.48 3.19 7.03
C GLU A 148 -12.25 3.97 8.12
N HIS A 149 -12.97 5.02 7.73
CA HIS A 149 -13.58 6.07 8.57
C HIS A 149 -12.65 7.27 8.90
N PRO A 150 -12.74 8.37 8.12
CA PRO A 150 -12.23 9.66 8.59
C PRO A 150 -13.10 10.07 9.78
N THR A 151 -12.56 10.02 11.00
CA THR A 151 -13.22 10.68 12.12
C THR A 151 -13.10 12.18 11.88
N LEU A 152 -14.21 12.80 11.48
CA LEU A 152 -14.36 14.25 11.57
C LEU A 152 -14.11 14.61 13.03
N ILE A 153 -12.97 15.24 13.30
CA ILE A 153 -12.69 15.83 14.60
C ILE A 153 -13.66 17.02 14.71
N THR A 154 -14.78 16.79 15.37
CA THR A 154 -15.73 17.85 15.71
C THR A 154 -15.08 18.78 16.74
N GLN A 155 -15.51 20.04 16.75
CA GLN A 155 -14.98 21.07 17.65
C GLN A 155 -15.10 20.67 19.14
N GLU A 156 -16.11 19.87 19.47
CA GLU A 156 -16.29 19.27 20.81
C GLU A 156 -15.11 18.36 21.19
N LYS A 157 -14.59 17.57 20.25
CA LYS A 157 -13.48 16.65 20.50
C LYS A 157 -12.16 17.40 20.73
N ILE A 158 -11.98 18.56 20.08
CA ILE A 158 -10.83 19.45 20.32
C ILE A 158 -10.94 20.09 21.71
N SER A 159 -12.13 20.62 22.05
CA SER A 159 -12.38 21.24 23.35
C SER A 159 -12.18 20.26 24.51
N TYR A 160 -12.59 19.00 24.32
CA TYR A 160 -12.40 17.96 25.32
C TYR A 160 -10.93 17.53 25.46
N MET A 161 -10.16 17.54 24.37
CA MET A 161 -8.72 17.29 24.43
C MET A 161 -7.97 18.38 25.20
N ASP A 162 -8.35 19.65 25.02
CA ASP A 162 -7.82 20.74 25.86
C ASP A 162 -8.22 20.57 27.33
N LEU A 163 -9.46 20.13 27.60
CA LEU A 163 -9.94 19.85 28.95
C LEU A 163 -9.14 18.73 29.65
N ILE A 164 -8.84 17.62 28.96
CA ILE A 164 -8.01 16.53 29.52
C ILE A 164 -6.63 17.04 29.95
N HIS A 165 -6.03 17.95 29.17
CA HIS A 165 -4.71 18.49 29.48
C HIS A 165 -4.73 19.52 30.61
N ALA A 166 -5.81 20.31 30.71
CA ALA A 166 -5.96 21.33 31.74
C ALA A 166 -6.42 20.75 33.09
N ASP A 167 -7.40 19.85 33.07
CA ASP A 167 -7.97 19.21 34.26
C ASP A 167 -8.42 17.76 33.96
N PRO A 168 -7.52 16.78 34.15
CA PRO A 168 -7.80 15.37 33.87
C PRO A 168 -8.93 14.78 34.71
N LEU A 169 -9.18 15.29 35.91
CA LEU A 169 -10.20 14.78 36.84
C LEU A 169 -11.60 15.21 36.39
N GLN A 170 -11.73 16.46 35.96
CA GLN A 170 -12.99 16.97 35.42
C GLN A 170 -13.35 16.28 34.10
N ALA A 171 -12.36 16.06 33.22
CA ALA A 171 -12.58 15.30 32.00
C ALA A 171 -13.07 13.87 32.30
N ALA A 172 -12.48 13.18 33.28
CA ALA A 172 -12.91 11.84 33.69
C ALA A 172 -14.36 11.84 34.21
N ASN A 173 -14.76 12.83 35.00
CA ASN A 173 -16.15 12.95 35.47
C ASN A 173 -17.16 13.14 34.32
N GLU A 174 -16.82 13.92 33.29
CA GLU A 174 -17.67 14.05 32.10
C GLU A 174 -17.75 12.77 31.27
N LEU A 175 -16.68 11.96 31.25
CA LEU A 175 -16.62 10.73 30.46
C LEU A 175 -17.46 9.60 31.08
N PHE A 176 -17.42 9.48 32.41
CA PHE A 176 -18.06 8.38 33.12
C PHE A 176 -19.43 8.74 33.68
N GLY A 177 -19.80 10.03 33.70
CA GLY A 177 -21.03 10.51 34.34
C GLY A 177 -20.92 10.41 35.86
N GLU A 178 -21.42 11.41 36.57
CA GLU A 178 -21.51 11.36 38.03
C GLU A 178 -22.41 10.19 38.45
N ASP A 179 -21.87 9.15 39.09
CA ASP A 179 -22.63 8.18 39.90
C ASP A 179 -23.15 8.90 41.16
N PRO A 180 -24.45 9.23 41.27
CA PRO A 180 -24.98 9.89 42.45
C PRO A 180 -25.49 8.82 43.41
N ASP A 181 -24.61 8.05 44.05
CA ASP A 181 -24.99 7.27 45.24
C ASP A 181 -23.77 6.94 46.12
N GLY A 182 -23.29 7.99 46.78
CA GLY A 182 -22.42 7.92 47.95
C GLY A 182 -23.12 8.50 49.19
N ASN A 183 -24.36 8.09 49.47
CA ASN A 183 -25.06 8.45 50.70
C ASN A 183 -24.54 7.61 51.88
N LEU A 184 -23.47 8.10 52.52
CA LEU A 184 -23.07 7.68 53.86
C LEU A 184 -23.66 8.66 54.89
N ASP A 185 -24.38 8.07 55.84
CA ASP A 185 -24.78 8.56 57.16
C ASP A 185 -25.95 9.56 57.27
N ARG A 186 -27.08 9.06 57.79
CA ARG A 186 -27.65 9.43 59.11
C ARG A 186 -29.06 8.84 59.33
N GLU A 187 -29.16 7.78 60.13
CA GLU A 187 -30.36 7.55 60.95
C GLU A 187 -30.11 8.06 62.38
N PRO A 188 -30.81 9.11 62.83
CA PRO A 188 -31.04 9.36 64.24
C PRO A 188 -32.43 8.87 64.65
N GLY A 189 -32.45 7.85 65.51
CA GLY A 189 -33.40 7.60 66.61
C GLY A 189 -34.92 7.90 66.48
N MET A 190 -35.68 6.86 66.84
CA MET A 190 -36.81 6.87 67.78
C MET A 190 -38.19 7.27 67.23
N PHE A 191 -39.05 6.26 67.04
CA PHE A 191 -40.27 6.02 67.84
C PHE A 191 -40.69 4.54 67.77
#